data_AF-A0A1L9P981-F1
#
_entry.id   AF-A0A1L9P981-F1
#
_cell.length_a   1.000
_cell.length_b   1.000
_cell.length_c   1.000
_cell.angle_alpha   90.00
_cell.angle_beta   90.00
_cell.angle_gamma   90.00
#
_symmetry.space_group_name_H-M   'P 1'
#
loop_
_entity.id
_entity.type
_entity.pdbx_description
1 polymer ?
#
loop_
_entity_poly.entity_id
_entity_poly.type
_entity_poly.pdbx_seq_one_letter_code
_entity_poly.pdbx_strand_id
1 'polypeptide(L)'
;MSVSTPFHALPRAEGQWLVAASKAGVENTSLLGFPHHRSASKITKAQFLSFRTIIISHDAEEFDPASWQLDRKVTTARNELEYDGDFISLLNAIHNPNALEPTGKFSQLREMHKEISKPIDRNYPEKLQSSDESPVNTSLIYLLNGLTKVKPGALGVWRYTKVRFEASFGTLPGGITRGMVAISDGQLQSILTHEVWAIVECKSLRITPTSTSVLMQEAALFIAWMKEYQTYPTQRVLVSQDGLHLFITFAEIAPEWLNFLRRNRTSGPRSFLRLHRFGPWDLGRADHVKEVAAILLAITR
;
A
#
# COMPACT_ATOMS: atom_id res chain seq x y z
N MET A 1 9.16 8.44 34.59
CA MET A 1 9.52 9.53 33.65
C MET A 1 8.72 9.32 32.38
N SER A 2 7.94 10.31 31.95
CA SER A 2 7.20 10.25 30.68
C SER A 2 8.21 10.19 29.54
N VAL A 3 8.32 9.05 28.86
CA VAL A 3 9.17 8.92 27.67
C VAL A 3 8.51 9.75 26.59
N SER A 4 9.05 10.95 26.33
CA SER A 4 8.47 11.83 25.32
C SER A 4 8.51 11.14 23.95
N THR A 5 7.36 11.11 23.27
CA THR A 5 7.24 10.39 21.99
C THR A 5 8.20 11.00 20.95
N PRO A 6 8.90 10.18 20.13
CA PRO A 6 9.90 10.71 19.21
C PRO A 6 9.31 11.59 18.11
N PHE A 7 8.03 11.38 17.77
CA PHE A 7 7.26 12.21 16.85
C PHE A 7 5.76 11.98 17.06
N HIS A 8 4.93 13.00 16.81
CA HIS A 8 3.46 12.85 16.78
C HIS A 8 2.96 12.56 15.36
N ALA A 9 3.41 13.36 14.39
CA ALA A 9 3.23 13.13 12.96
C ALA A 9 4.49 12.48 12.37
N LEU A 10 4.33 11.72 11.28
CA LEU A 10 5.46 11.09 10.60
C LEU A 10 6.45 12.13 10.06
N PRO A 11 7.76 11.85 10.15
CA PRO A 11 8.76 12.65 9.45
C PRO A 11 8.53 12.63 7.93
N ARG A 12 8.40 13.82 7.34
CA ARG A 12 8.22 14.02 5.89
C ARG A 12 9.49 14.48 5.17
N ALA A 13 10.55 14.76 5.94
CA ALA A 13 11.84 15.18 5.43
C ALA A 13 12.98 14.63 6.29
N GLU A 14 14.18 14.58 5.74
CA GLU A 14 15.37 14.07 6.42
C GLU A 14 15.66 14.80 7.73
N GLY A 15 15.58 16.15 7.75
CA GLY A 15 15.79 16.92 8.97
C GLY A 15 14.82 16.55 10.10
N GLN A 16 13.55 16.32 9.77
CA GLN A 16 12.54 15.88 10.74
C GLN A 16 12.83 14.46 11.23
N TRP A 17 13.28 13.57 10.33
CA TRP A 17 13.66 12.22 10.69
C TRP A 17 14.87 12.23 11.63
N LEU A 18 15.87 13.09 11.39
CA LEU A 18 17.06 13.20 12.23
C LEU A 18 16.72 13.61 13.65
N VAL A 19 15.87 14.64 13.82
CA VAL A 19 15.39 15.08 15.13
C VAL A 19 14.67 13.94 15.85
N ALA A 20 13.77 13.25 15.15
CA ALA A 20 13.01 12.14 15.72
C ALA A 20 13.90 10.92 16.07
N ALA A 21 14.87 10.58 15.21
CA ALA A 21 15.80 9.47 15.39
C ALA A 21 16.79 9.74 16.53
N SER A 22 17.29 10.96 16.66
CA SER A 22 18.13 11.39 17.77
C SER A 22 17.36 11.31 19.10
N LYS A 23 16.12 11.82 19.12
CA LYS A 23 15.22 11.74 20.29
C LYS A 23 14.88 10.31 20.70
N ALA A 24 14.80 9.39 19.74
CA ALA A 24 14.60 7.96 19.98
C ALA A 24 15.90 7.18 20.29
N GLY A 25 17.08 7.79 20.12
CA GLY A 25 18.37 7.13 20.26
C GLY A 25 18.66 6.08 19.17
N VAL A 26 18.12 6.25 17.96
CA VAL A 26 18.21 5.26 16.85
C VAL A 26 18.87 5.76 15.58
N GLU A 27 19.41 6.98 15.58
CA GLU A 27 20.03 7.63 14.40
C GLU A 27 21.12 6.78 13.70
N ASN A 28 21.86 5.99 14.49
CA ASN A 28 22.98 5.15 14.04
C ASN A 28 22.74 3.66 14.34
N THR A 29 21.49 3.26 14.55
CA THR A 29 21.13 1.89 14.89
C THR A 29 20.87 1.05 13.62
N SER A 30 21.41 -0.16 13.59
CA SER A 30 21.10 -1.14 12.53
C SER A 30 19.80 -1.90 12.84
N LEU A 31 19.16 -2.45 11.81
CA LEU A 31 17.95 -3.26 11.98
C LEU A 31 18.19 -4.52 12.85
N LEU A 32 19.43 -5.00 12.90
CA LEU A 32 19.89 -6.09 13.76
C LEU A 32 19.85 -5.74 15.26
N GLY A 33 19.90 -4.45 15.61
CA GLY A 33 19.96 -3.98 17.01
C GLY A 33 18.64 -4.11 17.80
N PHE A 34 17.53 -4.45 17.15
CA PHE A 34 16.22 -4.50 17.80
C PHE A 34 15.80 -5.93 18.16
N PRO A 35 15.38 -6.17 19.41
CA PRO A 35 15.17 -7.54 19.89
C PRO A 35 13.88 -8.21 19.39
N HIS A 36 12.84 -7.44 19.07
CA HIS A 36 11.51 -7.97 18.76
C HIS A 36 10.86 -7.28 17.56
N HIS A 37 11.24 -7.73 16.36
CA HIS A 37 10.62 -7.30 15.11
C HIS A 37 9.48 -8.23 14.65
N ARG A 38 8.89 -9.06 15.53
CA ARG A 38 8.10 -10.23 15.09
C ARG A 38 6.90 -9.94 14.18
N SER A 39 6.36 -8.73 14.14
CA SER A 39 5.23 -8.39 13.26
C SER A 39 5.25 -6.93 12.82
N ALA A 40 5.05 -6.70 11.52
CA ALA A 40 4.92 -5.36 10.93
C ALA A 40 3.76 -4.54 11.54
N SER A 41 2.66 -5.18 11.96
CA SER A 41 1.52 -4.50 12.59
C SER A 41 1.81 -4.05 14.03
N LYS A 42 2.96 -4.43 14.61
CA LYS A 42 3.35 -4.11 15.98
C LYS A 42 4.64 -3.30 16.07
N ILE A 43 5.08 -2.69 14.97
CA ILE A 43 6.28 -1.86 14.97
C ILE A 43 6.12 -0.63 15.85
N THR A 44 7.17 -0.33 16.59
CA THR A 44 7.29 0.89 17.39
C THR A 44 7.80 2.05 16.54
N LYS A 45 7.64 3.28 17.02
CA LYS A 45 8.19 4.48 16.38
C LYS A 45 9.72 4.41 16.23
N ALA A 46 10.42 3.84 17.22
CA ALA A 46 11.87 3.63 17.16
C ALA A 46 12.27 2.64 16.07
N GLN A 47 11.53 1.53 15.92
CA GLN A 47 11.74 0.57 14.84
C GLN A 47 11.46 1.19 13.48
N PHE A 48 10.36 1.94 13.34
CA PHE A 48 10.07 2.66 12.10
C PHE A 48 11.20 3.62 11.70
N LEU A 49 11.69 4.42 12.65
CA LEU A 49 12.81 5.33 12.38
C LEU A 49 14.04 4.55 11.89
N SER A 50 14.33 3.39 12.47
CA SER A 50 15.46 2.56 12.03
C SER A 50 15.38 2.07 10.59
N PHE A 51 14.20 2.03 9.97
CA PHE A 51 14.06 1.71 8.55
C PHE A 51 14.63 2.80 7.63
N ARG A 52 14.86 4.02 8.14
CA ARG A 52 15.25 5.19 7.34
C ARG A 52 14.26 5.43 6.20
N THR A 53 12.98 5.46 6.55
CA THR A 53 11.88 5.67 5.60
C THR A 53 11.25 7.05 5.80
N ILE A 54 10.97 7.73 4.70
CA ILE A 54 10.18 8.97 4.64
C ILE A 54 8.92 8.67 3.85
N ILE A 55 7.77 9.06 4.39
CA ILE A 55 6.47 8.92 3.70
C ILE A 55 6.02 10.30 3.27
N ILE A 56 5.81 10.46 1.96
CA ILE A 56 5.43 11.71 1.31
C ILE A 56 4.01 11.51 0.79
N SER A 57 3.06 12.23 1.36
CA SER A 57 1.67 12.23 0.91
C SER A 57 1.47 13.29 -0.14
N HIS A 58 0.81 12.90 -1.23
CA HIS A 58 0.42 13.75 -2.34
C HIS A 58 -1.09 13.59 -2.55
N ASP A 59 -1.73 14.66 -2.96
CA ASP A 59 -3.12 14.62 -3.40
C ASP A 59 -3.24 13.79 -4.69
N ALA A 60 -4.46 13.36 -5.03
CA ALA A 60 -4.70 12.51 -6.21
C ALA A 60 -4.28 13.21 -7.52
N GLU A 61 -4.54 14.51 -7.59
CA GLU A 61 -4.30 15.38 -8.74
C GLU A 61 -2.81 15.66 -8.97
N GLU A 62 -1.96 15.44 -7.96
CA GLU A 62 -0.50 15.56 -8.07
C GLU A 62 0.14 14.32 -8.73
N PHE A 63 -0.63 13.27 -9.01
CA PHE A 63 -0.10 12.08 -9.67
C PHE A 63 0.23 12.34 -11.14
N ASP A 64 1.53 12.38 -11.44
CA ASP A 64 2.05 12.40 -12.81
C ASP A 64 2.54 10.99 -13.22
N PRO A 65 1.90 10.34 -14.22
CA PRO A 65 2.36 9.05 -14.75
C PRO A 65 3.80 9.06 -15.28
N ALA A 66 4.29 10.17 -15.83
CA ALA A 66 5.61 10.24 -16.44
C ALA A 66 6.73 10.10 -15.40
N SER A 67 6.54 10.71 -14.22
CA SER A 67 7.43 10.58 -13.06
C SER A 67 7.67 9.12 -12.63
N TRP A 68 6.76 8.20 -12.99
CA TRP A 68 6.85 6.77 -12.65
C TRP A 68 7.00 5.85 -13.86
N GLN A 69 7.34 6.40 -15.04
CA GLN A 69 7.48 5.65 -16.30
C GLN A 69 6.20 4.89 -16.70
N LEU A 70 5.04 5.47 -16.38
CA LEU A 70 3.72 4.91 -16.64
C LEU A 70 2.93 5.69 -17.70
N ASP A 71 3.44 6.81 -18.23
CA ASP A 71 2.76 7.69 -19.20
C ASP A 71 2.08 6.95 -20.36
N ARG A 72 2.82 6.13 -21.10
CA ARG A 72 2.29 5.36 -22.24
C ARG A 72 1.31 4.29 -21.79
N LYS A 73 1.61 3.63 -20.66
CA LYS A 73 0.78 2.54 -20.11
C LYS A 73 -0.56 3.07 -19.62
N VAL A 74 -0.57 4.20 -18.92
CA VAL A 74 -1.79 4.89 -18.45
C VAL A 74 -2.60 5.41 -19.61
N THR A 75 -1.97 6.03 -20.61
CA THR A 75 -2.68 6.48 -21.83
C THR A 75 -3.36 5.31 -22.54
N THR A 76 -2.66 4.18 -22.68
CA THR A 76 -3.23 2.98 -23.27
C THR A 76 -4.38 2.41 -22.43
N ALA A 77 -4.20 2.35 -21.11
CA ALA A 77 -5.23 1.86 -20.19
C ALA A 77 -6.50 2.73 -20.20
N ARG A 78 -6.35 4.07 -20.27
CA ARG A 78 -7.49 4.99 -20.41
C ARG A 78 -8.31 4.69 -21.65
N ASN A 79 -7.65 4.56 -22.80
CA ASN A 79 -8.33 4.25 -24.06
C ASN A 79 -9.05 2.90 -23.97
N GLU A 80 -8.46 1.88 -23.35
CA GLU A 80 -9.09 0.57 -23.24
C GLU A 80 -10.31 0.56 -22.31
N LEU A 81 -10.24 1.30 -21.20
CA LEU A 81 -11.36 1.46 -20.27
C LEU A 81 -12.51 2.28 -20.88
N GLU A 82 -12.20 3.25 -21.75
CA GLU A 82 -13.20 4.11 -22.40
C GLU A 82 -14.18 3.32 -23.27
N TYR A 83 -13.77 2.19 -23.85
CA TYR A 83 -14.62 1.35 -24.70
C TYR A 83 -15.11 0.08 -24.02
N ASP A 84 -14.79 -0.16 -22.74
CA ASP A 84 -15.23 -1.35 -22.02
C ASP A 84 -16.65 -1.17 -21.45
N GLY A 85 -17.61 -1.90 -22.01
CA GLY A 85 -19.03 -1.78 -21.64
C GLY A 85 -19.32 -2.04 -20.15
N ASP A 86 -18.65 -3.02 -19.54
CA ASP A 86 -18.82 -3.29 -18.11
C ASP A 86 -18.25 -2.14 -17.27
N PHE A 87 -17.09 -1.58 -17.64
CA PHE A 87 -16.51 -0.46 -16.92
C PHE A 87 -17.38 0.81 -17.02
N ILE A 88 -17.92 1.08 -18.20
CA ILE A 88 -18.90 2.17 -18.39
C ILE A 88 -20.13 1.94 -17.49
N SER A 89 -20.63 0.70 -17.40
CA SER A 89 -21.75 0.37 -16.52
C SER A 89 -21.43 0.64 -15.04
N LEU A 90 -20.21 0.32 -14.59
CA LEU A 90 -19.73 0.62 -13.24
C LEU A 90 -19.73 2.12 -12.97
N LEU A 91 -19.16 2.92 -13.87
CA LEU A 91 -19.11 4.38 -13.72
C LEU A 91 -20.52 4.98 -13.63
N ASN A 92 -21.45 4.50 -14.47
CA ASN A 92 -22.85 4.92 -14.45
C ASN A 92 -23.54 4.58 -13.12
N ALA A 93 -23.34 3.36 -12.59
CA ALA A 93 -23.90 2.91 -11.32
C ALA A 93 -23.36 3.68 -10.11
N ILE A 94 -22.10 4.12 -10.17
CA ILE A 94 -21.48 4.97 -9.14
C ILE A 94 -22.03 6.40 -9.23
N HIS A 95 -22.10 6.97 -10.43
CA HIS A 95 -22.57 8.33 -10.67
C HIS A 95 -24.06 8.52 -10.34
N ASN A 96 -24.92 7.57 -10.72
CA ASN A 96 -26.35 7.66 -10.55
C ASN A 96 -26.86 6.57 -9.59
N PRO A 97 -27.34 6.91 -8.38
CA PRO A 97 -27.89 5.95 -7.42
C PRO A 97 -29.08 5.14 -7.93
N ASN A 98 -29.80 5.64 -8.93
CA ASN A 98 -30.97 4.98 -9.54
C ASN A 98 -30.62 4.20 -10.82
N ALA A 99 -29.35 4.19 -11.23
CA ALA A 99 -28.94 3.39 -12.38
C ALA A 99 -29.02 1.89 -12.09
N LEU A 100 -29.04 1.10 -13.17
CA LEU A 100 -28.90 -0.36 -13.08
C LEU A 100 -27.58 -0.72 -12.39
N GLU A 101 -27.56 -1.87 -11.71
CA GLU A 101 -26.34 -2.42 -11.13
C GLU A 101 -25.28 -2.68 -12.22
N PRO A 102 -23.98 -2.57 -11.90
CA PRO A 102 -22.92 -2.83 -12.88
C PRO A 102 -23.03 -4.24 -13.47
N THR A 103 -22.58 -4.41 -14.71
CA THR A 103 -22.62 -5.71 -15.41
C THR A 103 -21.27 -6.41 -15.39
N GLY A 104 -21.31 -7.69 -15.78
CA GLY A 104 -20.13 -8.48 -16.11
C GLY A 104 -19.06 -8.46 -15.02
N LYS A 105 -17.84 -8.05 -15.41
CA LYS A 105 -16.64 -8.15 -14.57
C LYS A 105 -16.63 -7.22 -13.34
N PHE A 106 -17.55 -6.25 -13.25
CA PHE A 106 -17.64 -5.28 -12.15
C PHE A 106 -18.94 -5.39 -11.33
N SER A 107 -19.78 -6.38 -11.61
CA SER A 107 -21.13 -6.53 -11.04
C SER A 107 -21.23 -6.50 -9.52
N GLN A 108 -20.20 -7.00 -8.81
CA GLN A 108 -20.20 -7.08 -7.34
C GLN A 108 -19.78 -5.78 -6.64
N LEU A 109 -19.18 -4.83 -7.36
CA LEU A 109 -18.52 -3.68 -6.73
C LEU A 109 -19.49 -2.73 -6.03
N ARG A 110 -20.68 -2.52 -6.60
CA ARG A 110 -21.65 -1.58 -6.04
C ARG A 110 -22.20 -2.06 -4.70
N GLU A 111 -22.47 -3.35 -4.57
CA GLU A 111 -22.90 -3.95 -3.31
C GLU A 111 -21.81 -3.85 -2.23
N MET A 112 -20.54 -4.11 -2.59
CA MET A 112 -19.41 -3.95 -1.67
C MET A 112 -19.24 -2.49 -1.24
N HIS A 113 -19.36 -1.53 -2.15
CA HIS A 113 -19.28 -0.10 -1.80
C HIS A 113 -20.42 0.31 -0.86
N LYS A 114 -21.64 -0.20 -1.08
CA LYS A 114 -22.78 -0.02 -0.17
C LYS A 114 -22.46 -0.61 1.21
N GLU A 115 -21.89 -1.81 1.29
CA GLU A 115 -21.53 -2.45 2.56
C GLU A 115 -20.47 -1.67 3.35
N ILE A 116 -19.42 -1.20 2.67
CA ILE A 116 -18.36 -0.39 3.28
C ILE A 116 -18.91 0.94 3.80
N SER A 117 -19.83 1.56 3.06
CA SER A 117 -20.44 2.85 3.41
C SER A 117 -21.66 2.75 4.33
N LYS A 118 -22.08 1.54 4.75
CA LYS A 118 -23.22 1.37 5.66
C LYS A 118 -23.02 2.25 6.91
N PRO A 119 -23.99 3.11 7.26
CA PRO A 119 -23.91 3.91 8.47
C PRO A 119 -23.96 3.02 9.71
N ILE A 120 -23.38 3.51 10.82
CA ILE A 120 -23.48 2.84 12.12
C ILE A 120 -24.94 2.97 12.59
N ASP A 121 -25.62 1.83 12.70
CA ASP A 121 -26.96 1.73 13.26
C ASP A 121 -26.86 1.51 14.78
N ARG A 122 -27.09 2.57 15.56
CA ARG A 122 -26.99 2.50 17.04
C ARG A 122 -27.97 1.51 17.69
N ASN A 123 -28.98 1.04 16.98
CA ASN A 123 -29.92 0.03 17.47
C ASN A 123 -29.46 -1.42 17.20
N TYR A 124 -28.37 -1.60 16.44
CA TYR A 124 -27.81 -2.90 16.11
C TYR A 124 -26.66 -3.27 17.08
N PRO A 125 -26.44 -4.56 17.42
CA PRO A 125 -25.35 -4.93 18.33
C PRO A 125 -23.98 -4.50 17.79
N GLU A 126 -23.18 -3.80 18.59
CA GLU A 126 -21.87 -3.24 18.20
C GLU A 126 -20.95 -4.27 17.53
N LYS A 127 -20.87 -5.48 18.10
CA LYS A 127 -20.08 -6.60 17.56
C LYS A 127 -20.51 -7.03 16.14
N LEU A 128 -21.77 -6.82 15.78
CA LEU A 128 -22.31 -7.14 14.46
C LEU A 128 -22.21 -5.95 13.49
N GLN A 129 -21.85 -4.77 13.98
CA GLN A 129 -21.58 -3.57 13.17
C GLN A 129 -20.10 -3.36 12.90
N SER A 130 -19.22 -3.86 13.76
CA SER A 130 -17.78 -3.88 13.51
C SER A 130 -17.50 -4.78 12.31
N SER A 131 -17.30 -4.18 11.13
CA SER A 131 -16.71 -4.92 10.01
C SER A 131 -15.21 -4.97 10.20
N ASP A 132 -14.63 -6.15 10.02
CA ASP A 132 -13.19 -6.27 9.79
C ASP A 132 -12.81 -5.65 8.43
N GLU A 133 -11.56 -5.83 8.02
CA GLU A 133 -11.05 -5.34 6.73
C GLU A 133 -11.58 -6.15 5.52
N SER A 134 -12.35 -7.21 5.73
CA SER A 134 -12.73 -8.17 4.66
C SER A 134 -13.58 -7.54 3.55
N PRO A 135 -14.61 -6.72 3.82
CA PRO A 135 -15.37 -6.06 2.75
C PRO A 135 -14.51 -5.10 1.92
N VAL A 136 -13.60 -4.38 2.58
CA VAL A 136 -12.68 -3.44 1.91
C VAL A 136 -11.72 -4.20 1.00
N ASN A 137 -11.09 -5.27 1.51
CA ASN A 137 -10.20 -6.11 0.71
C ASN A 137 -10.93 -6.78 -0.45
N THR A 138 -12.12 -7.32 -0.20
CA THR A 138 -12.93 -7.97 -1.24
C THR A 138 -13.30 -6.99 -2.34
N SER A 139 -13.74 -5.77 -1.97
CA SER A 139 -14.02 -4.69 -2.92
C SER A 139 -12.80 -4.35 -3.78
N LEU A 140 -11.64 -4.16 -3.15
CA LEU A 140 -10.42 -3.80 -3.87
C LEU A 140 -10.02 -4.90 -4.85
N ILE A 141 -9.97 -6.16 -4.40
CA ILE A 141 -9.54 -7.27 -5.25
C ILE A 141 -10.53 -7.53 -6.39
N TYR A 142 -11.84 -7.33 -6.20
CA TYR A 142 -12.80 -7.38 -7.29
C TYR A 142 -12.54 -6.30 -8.34
N LEU A 143 -12.27 -5.06 -7.91
CA LEU A 143 -11.93 -3.97 -8.84
C LEU A 143 -10.67 -4.33 -9.63
N LEU A 144 -9.60 -4.71 -8.93
CA LEU A 144 -8.31 -5.04 -9.53
C LEU A 144 -8.40 -6.21 -10.52
N ASN A 145 -9.15 -7.27 -10.20
CA ASN A 145 -9.39 -8.40 -11.11
C ASN A 145 -10.35 -8.06 -12.26
N GLY A 146 -11.30 -7.16 -12.05
CA GLY A 146 -12.14 -6.64 -13.13
C GLY A 146 -11.29 -5.88 -14.14
N LEU A 147 -10.38 -5.02 -13.67
CA LEU A 147 -9.49 -4.23 -14.52
C LEU A 147 -8.56 -5.11 -15.37
N THR A 148 -7.94 -6.15 -14.80
CA THR A 148 -7.08 -7.07 -15.58
C THR A 148 -7.83 -7.83 -16.67
N LYS A 149 -9.16 -7.94 -16.57
CA LYS A 149 -10.02 -8.60 -17.55
C LYS A 149 -10.55 -7.66 -18.63
N VAL A 150 -10.29 -6.35 -18.55
CA VAL A 150 -10.72 -5.37 -19.57
C VAL A 150 -10.10 -5.69 -20.94
N LYS A 151 -8.87 -6.21 -20.97
CA LYS A 151 -8.25 -6.65 -22.22
C LYS A 151 -7.30 -7.84 -22.03
N PRO A 152 -7.30 -8.82 -22.94
CA PRO A 152 -6.29 -9.87 -22.97
C PRO A 152 -4.89 -9.25 -23.12
N GLY A 153 -3.94 -9.64 -22.27
CA GLY A 153 -2.55 -9.18 -22.33
C GLY A 153 -1.97 -8.63 -21.02
N ALA A 154 -2.75 -8.60 -19.93
CA ALA A 154 -2.18 -8.37 -18.60
C ALA A 154 -1.17 -9.47 -18.28
N LEU A 155 0.08 -9.07 -17.97
CA LEU A 155 1.14 -10.00 -17.58
C LEU A 155 1.14 -10.26 -16.07
N GLY A 156 0.40 -9.45 -15.32
CA GLY A 156 0.17 -9.63 -13.90
C GLY A 156 -1.27 -10.07 -13.60
N VAL A 157 -1.42 -10.90 -12.57
CA VAL A 157 -2.70 -11.31 -12.00
C VAL A 157 -2.79 -10.88 -10.54
N TRP A 158 -3.90 -10.26 -10.16
CA TRP A 158 -4.18 -9.91 -8.77
C TRP A 158 -4.67 -11.13 -8.00
N ARG A 159 -4.01 -11.44 -6.90
CA ARG A 159 -4.28 -12.59 -6.06
C ARG A 159 -5.02 -12.16 -4.79
N TYR A 160 -6.00 -12.97 -4.41
CA TYR A 160 -6.72 -12.88 -3.12
C TYR A 160 -5.88 -13.43 -1.95
N THR A 161 -4.88 -14.25 -2.25
CA THR A 161 -4.09 -14.94 -1.22
C THR A 161 -3.14 -13.97 -0.56
N LYS A 162 -3.16 -13.89 0.76
CA LYS A 162 -2.17 -13.12 1.52
C LYS A 162 -0.76 -13.64 1.25
N VAL A 163 0.21 -12.75 1.05
CA VAL A 163 1.63 -13.12 0.98
C VAL A 163 2.30 -12.75 2.29
N ARG A 164 2.97 -13.74 2.87
CA ARG A 164 3.80 -13.57 4.05
C ARG A 164 5.22 -13.27 3.60
N PHE A 165 5.72 -12.10 3.97
CA PHE A 165 7.11 -11.72 3.77
C PHE A 165 7.94 -11.86 5.04
N GLU A 166 9.14 -12.40 4.92
CA GLU A 166 10.09 -12.62 6.01
C GLU A 166 11.38 -11.80 5.82
N ALA A 167 11.51 -10.73 6.59
CA ALA A 167 12.68 -9.87 6.61
C ALA A 167 13.73 -10.43 7.58
N SER A 168 14.84 -10.97 7.08
CA SER A 168 15.99 -11.34 7.93
C SER A 168 16.96 -10.17 8.11
N PHE A 169 17.18 -9.76 9.37
CA PHE A 169 18.14 -8.70 9.73
C PHE A 169 19.48 -9.26 10.23
N GLY A 170 19.64 -10.58 10.24
CA GLY A 170 20.87 -11.28 10.59
C GLY A 170 20.82 -11.96 11.96
N THR A 171 21.97 -12.48 12.38
CA THR A 171 22.12 -13.30 13.58
C THR A 171 23.18 -12.68 14.48
N LEU A 172 22.85 -12.47 15.75
CA LEU A 172 23.78 -12.01 16.77
C LEU A 172 24.67 -13.16 17.28
N PRO A 173 25.80 -12.86 17.95
CA PRO A 173 26.56 -13.86 18.69
C PRO A 173 25.65 -14.67 19.62
N GLY A 174 25.85 -15.99 19.67
CA GLY A 174 24.96 -16.90 20.41
C GLY A 174 23.75 -17.41 19.61
N GLY A 175 23.68 -17.14 18.29
CA GLY A 175 22.67 -17.76 17.40
C GLY A 175 21.31 -17.07 17.40
N ILE A 176 21.19 -15.90 18.03
CA ILE A 176 19.91 -15.17 18.12
C ILE A 176 19.61 -14.50 16.79
N THR A 177 18.60 -15.00 16.06
CA THR A 177 18.14 -14.42 14.81
C THR A 177 17.26 -13.19 15.05
N ARG A 178 17.41 -12.18 14.20
CA ARG A 178 16.57 -10.98 14.19
C ARG A 178 15.87 -10.88 12.85
N GLY A 179 14.58 -10.61 12.88
CA GLY A 179 13.80 -10.47 11.66
C GLY A 179 12.38 -10.02 11.90
N MET A 180 11.71 -9.66 10.82
CA MET A 180 10.33 -9.19 10.79
C MET A 180 9.47 -10.01 9.86
N VAL A 181 8.21 -10.18 10.24
CA VAL A 181 7.20 -10.73 9.35
C VAL A 181 6.20 -9.64 9.02
N ALA A 182 5.89 -9.49 7.74
CA ALA A 182 4.80 -8.67 7.26
C ALA A 182 3.89 -9.52 6.38
N ILE A 183 2.59 -9.30 6.41
CA ILE A 183 1.62 -10.06 5.62
C ILE A 183 0.78 -9.06 4.86
N SER A 184 0.72 -9.17 3.53
CA SER A 184 -0.15 -8.36 2.69
C SER A 184 -1.58 -8.92 2.65
N ASP A 185 -2.53 -8.10 2.25
CA ASP A 185 -3.93 -8.53 2.02
C ASP A 185 -4.17 -9.06 0.60
N GLY A 186 -3.18 -8.91 -0.27
CA GLY A 186 -3.12 -9.43 -1.64
C GLY A 186 -1.87 -8.95 -2.36
N GLN A 187 -1.77 -9.27 -3.66
CA GLN A 187 -0.61 -8.94 -4.49
C GLN A 187 -0.94 -9.06 -5.98
N LEU A 188 -0.26 -8.24 -6.77
CA LEU A 188 -0.11 -8.46 -8.20
C LEU A 188 1.08 -9.39 -8.41
N GLN A 189 0.89 -10.46 -9.16
CA GLN A 189 1.94 -11.44 -9.44
C GLN A 189 2.10 -11.63 -10.94
N SER A 190 3.33 -11.64 -11.42
CA SER A 190 3.66 -12.02 -12.79
C SER A 190 3.16 -13.44 -13.09
N ILE A 191 2.43 -13.62 -14.18
CA ILE A 191 2.02 -14.94 -14.64
C ILE A 191 3.19 -15.73 -15.25
N LEU A 192 4.27 -15.04 -15.62
CA LEU A 192 5.43 -15.62 -16.29
C LEU A 192 6.55 -15.98 -15.28
N THR A 193 6.87 -15.04 -14.38
CA THR A 193 8.00 -15.17 -13.46
C THR A 193 7.58 -15.50 -12.03
N HIS A 194 6.28 -15.44 -11.72
CA HIS A 194 5.73 -15.55 -10.37
C HIS A 194 6.24 -14.49 -9.38
N GLU A 195 6.94 -13.47 -9.86
CA GLU A 195 7.40 -12.35 -9.04
C GLU A 195 6.22 -11.52 -8.58
N VAL A 196 6.27 -11.05 -7.33
CA VAL A 196 5.33 -10.07 -6.81
C VAL A 196 5.66 -8.72 -7.41
N TRP A 197 4.74 -8.10 -8.14
CA TRP A 197 4.93 -6.80 -8.79
C TRP A 197 4.40 -5.63 -7.97
N ALA A 198 3.31 -5.86 -7.24
CA ALA A 198 2.71 -4.91 -6.32
C ALA A 198 2.06 -5.67 -5.16
N ILE A 199 1.87 -5.00 -4.04
CA ILE A 199 1.25 -5.54 -2.83
C ILE A 199 -0.02 -4.75 -2.48
N VAL A 200 -0.93 -5.39 -1.75
CA VAL A 200 -2.18 -4.79 -1.30
C VAL A 200 -2.23 -4.75 0.23
N GLU A 201 -2.74 -3.65 0.79
CA GLU A 201 -3.07 -3.51 2.22
C GLU A 201 -4.44 -2.83 2.35
N CYS A 202 -5.33 -3.36 3.17
CA CYS A 202 -6.66 -2.79 3.37
C CYS A 202 -6.91 -2.48 4.84
N LYS A 203 -7.66 -1.41 5.11
CA LYS A 203 -8.17 -1.09 6.44
C LYS A 203 -9.65 -0.73 6.40
N SER A 204 -10.39 -1.16 7.42
CA SER A 204 -11.81 -0.85 7.59
C SER A 204 -12.07 0.58 8.10
N LEU A 205 -11.14 1.51 7.90
CA LEU A 205 -11.23 2.88 8.41
C LEU A 205 -12.39 3.63 7.71
N ARG A 206 -13.47 3.89 8.44
CA ARG A 206 -14.68 4.56 7.92
C ARG A 206 -14.69 6.09 8.10
N ILE A 207 -13.96 6.64 9.06
CA ILE A 207 -14.19 8.03 9.55
C ILE A 207 -12.91 8.83 9.86
N THR A 208 -11.75 8.20 10.06
CA THR A 208 -10.52 8.91 10.48
C THR A 208 -9.46 8.91 9.39
N PRO A 209 -8.63 9.97 9.28
CA PRO A 209 -7.45 9.95 8.41
C PRO A 209 -6.56 8.75 8.78
N THR A 210 -5.89 8.20 7.78
CA THR A 210 -4.98 7.06 7.95
C THR A 210 -4.03 7.33 9.11
N SER A 211 -4.06 6.46 10.12
CA SER A 211 -3.29 6.71 11.33
C SER A 211 -1.79 6.53 11.07
N THR A 212 -0.97 7.21 11.87
CA THR A 212 0.50 7.07 11.81
C THR A 212 0.93 5.60 11.94
N SER A 213 0.24 4.79 12.75
CA SER A 213 0.57 3.37 12.89
C SER A 213 0.30 2.56 11.62
N VAL A 214 -0.75 2.89 10.86
CA VAL A 214 -1.05 2.23 9.57
C VAL A 214 0.03 2.54 8.56
N LEU A 215 0.40 3.81 8.40
CA LEU A 215 1.47 4.21 7.48
C LEU A 215 2.83 3.60 7.86
N MET A 216 3.13 3.51 9.16
CA MET A 216 4.32 2.78 9.62
C MET A 216 4.23 1.30 9.21
N GLN A 217 3.06 0.65 9.39
CA GLN A 217 2.86 -0.76 9.04
C GLN A 217 3.07 -0.99 7.54
N GLU A 218 2.49 -0.15 6.69
CA GLU A 218 2.69 -0.20 5.23
C GLU A 218 4.18 -0.07 4.87
N ALA A 219 4.91 0.87 5.51
CA ALA A 219 6.34 0.97 5.33
C ALA A 219 7.08 -0.32 5.75
N ALA A 220 6.72 -0.93 6.88
CA ALA A 220 7.29 -2.21 7.29
C ALA A 220 7.01 -3.34 6.29
N LEU A 221 5.84 -3.34 5.64
CA LEU A 221 5.52 -4.29 4.58
C LEU A 221 6.46 -4.13 3.38
N PHE A 222 6.74 -2.90 2.95
CA PHE A 222 7.79 -2.62 1.95
C PHE A 222 9.17 -3.12 2.38
N ILE A 223 9.56 -2.90 3.64
CA ILE A 223 10.85 -3.37 4.17
C ILE A 223 10.94 -4.89 4.12
N ALA A 224 9.91 -5.61 4.57
CA ALA A 224 9.91 -7.07 4.53
C ALA A 224 9.97 -7.61 3.11
N TRP A 225 9.14 -7.06 2.21
CA TRP A 225 9.14 -7.42 0.80
C TRP A 225 10.51 -7.20 0.15
N MET A 226 11.15 -6.05 0.38
CA MET A 226 12.49 -5.76 -0.17
C MET A 226 13.61 -6.60 0.43
N LYS A 227 13.48 -7.04 1.69
CA LYS A 227 14.49 -7.90 2.32
C LYS A 227 14.46 -9.32 1.78
N GLU A 228 13.28 -9.85 1.53
CA GLU A 228 13.09 -11.19 0.97
C GLU A 228 13.36 -11.21 -0.54
N TYR A 229 12.83 -10.21 -1.27
CA TYR A 229 13.00 -10.07 -2.71
C TYR A 229 13.84 -8.83 -3.02
N GLN A 230 15.16 -9.01 -3.10
CA GLN A 230 16.10 -7.88 -3.18
C GLN A 230 16.30 -7.32 -4.59
N THR A 231 15.97 -8.06 -5.63
CA THR A 231 16.35 -7.72 -7.02
C THR A 231 15.18 -7.25 -7.87
N TYR A 232 14.00 -7.85 -7.70
CA TYR A 232 12.84 -7.60 -8.57
C TYR A 232 11.52 -7.47 -7.82
N PRO A 233 10.54 -6.75 -8.39
CA PRO A 233 10.70 -5.75 -9.46
C PRO A 233 11.62 -4.59 -9.07
N THR A 234 12.01 -3.73 -10.00
CA THR A 234 12.78 -2.52 -9.68
C THR A 234 11.89 -1.43 -9.09
N GLN A 235 10.70 -1.22 -9.68
CA GLN A 235 9.65 -0.38 -9.10
C GLN A 235 8.86 -1.18 -8.08
N ARG A 236 8.74 -0.68 -6.85
CA ARG A 236 7.86 -1.27 -5.82
C ARG A 236 6.61 -0.42 -5.69
N VAL A 237 5.45 -1.07 -5.73
CA VAL A 237 4.13 -0.41 -5.63
C VAL A 237 3.30 -1.09 -4.55
N LEU A 238 2.62 -0.29 -3.74
CA LEU A 238 1.59 -0.73 -2.81
C LEU A 238 0.28 -0.03 -3.17
N VAL A 239 -0.79 -0.81 -3.33
CA VAL A 239 -2.15 -0.30 -3.48
C VAL A 239 -2.84 -0.50 -2.15
N SER A 240 -3.29 0.58 -1.51
CA SER A 240 -4.04 0.47 -0.26
C SER A 240 -5.42 1.10 -0.33
N GLN A 241 -6.33 0.57 0.48
CA GLN A 241 -7.69 1.09 0.59
C GLN A 241 -8.09 1.22 2.06
N ASP A 242 -8.52 2.43 2.41
CA ASP A 242 -9.07 2.79 3.71
C ASP A 242 -10.55 3.13 3.52
N GLY A 243 -11.44 2.17 3.84
CA GLY A 243 -12.87 2.34 3.56
C GLY A 243 -13.13 2.45 2.06
N LEU A 244 -13.64 3.59 1.56
CA LEU A 244 -13.80 3.86 0.13
C LEU A 244 -12.67 4.69 -0.48
N HIS A 245 -11.65 5.04 0.30
CA HIS A 245 -10.52 5.83 -0.18
C HIS A 245 -9.38 4.93 -0.62
N LEU A 246 -9.01 5.00 -1.90
CA LEU A 246 -7.90 4.26 -2.48
C LEU A 246 -6.64 5.12 -2.56
N PHE A 247 -5.49 4.51 -2.31
CA PHE A 247 -4.18 5.12 -2.38
C PHE A 247 -3.21 4.24 -3.17
N ILE A 248 -2.28 4.86 -3.87
CA ILE A 248 -1.20 4.16 -4.56
C ILE A 248 0.12 4.73 -4.06
N THR A 249 0.97 3.86 -3.54
CA THR A 249 2.28 4.21 -3.00
C THR A 249 3.39 3.67 -3.86
N PHE A 250 4.22 4.56 -4.39
CA PHE A 250 5.42 4.21 -5.14
C PHE A 250 6.67 4.39 -4.28
N ALA A 251 7.59 3.43 -4.36
CA ALA A 251 8.89 3.54 -3.71
C ALA A 251 9.92 4.20 -4.64
N GLU A 252 10.54 5.28 -4.16
CA GLU A 252 11.82 5.79 -4.66
C GLU A 252 12.93 5.22 -3.76
N ILE A 253 13.80 4.42 -4.36
CA ILE A 253 14.81 3.62 -3.65
C ILE A 253 16.20 4.14 -4.00
N ALA A 254 16.81 4.88 -3.08
CA ALA A 254 18.18 5.31 -3.25
C ALA A 254 19.16 4.11 -3.15
N PRO A 255 20.18 4.00 -4.03
CA PRO A 255 21.14 2.88 -4.01
C PRO A 255 21.86 2.71 -2.66
N GLU A 256 22.20 3.81 -2.00
CA GLU A 256 22.87 3.81 -0.69
C GLU A 256 21.93 3.29 0.40
N TRP A 257 20.65 3.62 0.33
CA TRP A 257 19.65 3.09 1.26
C TRP A 257 19.43 1.59 1.04
N LEU A 258 19.38 1.13 -0.21
CA LEU A 258 19.27 -0.31 -0.51
C LEU A 258 20.49 -1.08 0.01
N ASN A 259 21.69 -0.51 -0.10
CA ASN A 259 22.90 -1.08 0.48
C ASN A 259 22.83 -1.15 2.01
N PHE A 260 22.31 -0.10 2.66
CA PHE A 260 22.02 -0.12 4.10
C PHE A 260 21.08 -1.27 4.47
N LEU A 261 19.96 -1.41 3.75
CA LEU A 261 18.96 -2.45 4.00
C LEU A 261 19.53 -3.86 3.82
N ARG A 262 20.33 -4.09 2.77
CA ARG A 262 20.93 -5.40 2.48
C ARG A 262 21.99 -5.80 3.50
N ARG A 263 22.90 -4.88 3.83
CA ARG A 263 24.06 -5.17 4.69
C ARG A 263 23.76 -5.05 6.18
N ASN A 264 22.65 -4.42 6.56
CA ASN A 264 22.33 -4.06 7.95
C ASN A 264 23.47 -3.27 8.62
N ARG A 265 24.18 -2.42 7.85
CA ARG A 265 25.31 -1.62 8.32
C ARG A 265 25.00 -0.14 8.22
N THR A 266 25.41 0.61 9.24
CA THR A 266 25.19 2.06 9.34
C THR A 266 26.40 2.88 8.88
N SER A 267 27.50 2.24 8.52
CA SER A 267 28.81 2.83 8.19
C SER A 267 28.91 3.47 6.79
N GLY A 268 27.85 4.12 6.31
CA GLY A 268 27.80 4.74 4.98
C GLY A 268 27.00 6.05 5.00
N PRO A 269 26.95 6.77 3.87
CA PRO A 269 26.16 7.99 3.78
C PRO A 269 24.70 7.69 4.14
N ARG A 270 24.10 8.61 4.90
CA ARG A 270 22.69 8.49 5.26
C ARG A 270 21.86 8.71 4.00
N SER A 271 20.94 7.81 3.75
CA SER A 271 20.03 7.83 2.62
C SER A 271 18.72 7.17 3.05
N PHE A 272 17.66 7.34 2.25
CA PHE A 272 16.29 7.03 2.65
C PHE A 272 15.52 6.28 1.56
N LEU A 273 14.62 5.41 2.00
CA LEU A 273 13.48 4.99 1.21
C LEU A 273 12.44 6.11 1.26
N ARG A 274 12.03 6.60 0.10
CA ARG A 274 10.92 7.55 0.00
C ARG A 274 9.70 6.82 -0.55
N LEU A 275 8.61 6.87 0.20
CA LEU A 275 7.32 6.29 -0.19
C LEU A 275 6.38 7.43 -0.59
N HIS A 276 6.12 7.56 -1.88
CA HIS A 276 5.24 8.57 -2.45
C HIS A 276 3.83 8.00 -2.52
N ARG A 277 2.98 8.39 -1.58
CA ARG A 277 1.59 7.94 -1.44
C ARG A 277 0.66 8.97 -2.05
N PHE A 278 0.04 8.63 -3.17
CA PHE A 278 -0.93 9.44 -3.88
C PHE A 278 -2.36 9.04 -3.50
N GLY A 279 -3.26 10.02 -3.43
CA GLY A 279 -4.67 9.85 -3.13
C GLY A 279 -5.13 10.79 -2.00
N PRO A 280 -6.37 10.65 -1.51
CA PRO A 280 -7.28 9.56 -1.81
C PRO A 280 -8.01 9.71 -3.14
N TRP A 281 -8.15 8.60 -3.87
CA TRP A 281 -9.23 8.45 -4.86
C TRP A 281 -10.47 7.89 -4.16
N ASP A 282 -11.58 8.62 -4.21
CA ASP A 282 -12.84 8.19 -3.61
C ASP A 282 -13.58 7.24 -4.56
N LEU A 283 -13.68 5.97 -4.18
CA LEU A 283 -14.37 4.94 -4.96
C LEU A 283 -15.90 5.13 -5.01
N GLY A 284 -16.45 6.07 -4.24
CA GLY A 284 -17.81 6.57 -4.36
C GLY A 284 -18.01 7.61 -5.48
N ARG A 285 -16.92 8.10 -6.11
CA ARG A 285 -16.96 9.13 -7.16
C ARG A 285 -16.51 8.56 -8.50
N ALA A 286 -17.39 8.61 -9.50
CA ALA A 286 -17.14 8.02 -10.82
C ALA A 286 -15.88 8.58 -11.50
N ASP A 287 -15.62 9.88 -11.40
CA ASP A 287 -14.42 10.48 -12.01
C ASP A 287 -13.12 9.99 -11.35
N HIS A 288 -13.12 9.81 -10.03
CA HIS A 288 -11.96 9.27 -9.30
C HIS A 288 -11.73 7.80 -9.68
N VAL A 289 -12.81 7.01 -9.79
CA VAL A 289 -12.75 5.61 -10.23
C VAL A 289 -12.21 5.52 -11.66
N LYS A 290 -12.68 6.39 -12.56
CA LYS A 290 -12.20 6.46 -13.95
C LYS A 290 -10.70 6.73 -14.02
N GLU A 291 -10.22 7.68 -13.23
CA GLU A 291 -8.80 8.03 -13.19
C GLU A 291 -7.94 6.90 -12.60
N VAL A 292 -8.26 6.46 -11.39
CA VAL A 292 -7.44 5.48 -10.66
C VAL A 292 -7.45 4.11 -11.35
N ALA A 293 -8.55 3.72 -11.99
CA ALA A 293 -8.65 2.49 -12.75
C ALA A 293 -7.60 2.41 -13.87
N ALA A 294 -7.34 3.52 -14.56
CA ALA A 294 -6.33 3.57 -15.62
C ALA A 294 -4.91 3.38 -15.06
N ILE A 295 -4.63 3.96 -13.88
CA ILE A 295 -3.34 3.80 -13.19
C ILE A 295 -3.16 2.34 -12.74
N LEU A 296 -4.17 1.77 -12.09
CA LEU A 296 -4.15 0.39 -11.62
C LEU A 296 -3.99 -0.62 -12.76
N LEU A 297 -4.69 -0.41 -13.87
CA LEU A 297 -4.55 -1.25 -15.07
C LEU A 297 -3.17 -1.10 -15.72
N ALA A 298 -2.59 0.11 -15.72
CA ALA A 298 -1.23 0.35 -16.23
C ALA A 298 -0.14 -0.40 -15.44
N ILE A 299 -0.31 -0.55 -14.12
CA ILE A 299 0.62 -1.28 -13.24
C ILE A 299 0.69 -2.79 -13.57
N THR A 300 -0.31 -3.34 -14.28
CA THR A 300 -0.39 -4.79 -14.59
C THR A 300 0.45 -5.24 -15.80
N ARG A 301 1.24 -4.33 -16.37
CA ARG A 301 1.94 -4.48 -17.66
C ARG A 301 3.42 -4.19 -17.55
#